data_AF-A0A2V7ZEZ6-F1
#
_entry.id   AF-A0A2V7ZEZ6-F1
#
_cell.length_a   1.000
_cell.length_b   1.000
_cell.length_c   1.000
_cell.angle_alpha   90.00
_cell.angle_beta   90.00
_cell.angle_gamma   90.00
#
_symmetry.space_group_name_H-M   'P 1'
#
loop_
_entity.id
_entity.type
_entity.pdbx_description
1 polymer ?
#
loop_
_entity_poly.entity_id
_entity_poly.type
_entity_poly.pdbx_seq_one_letter_code
_entity_poly.pdbx_strand_id
1 'polypeptide(L)' 'DYSVAFHNAYRELAGKYQVPLVPFMLLNVIGNPEMMQPDRAHPNAAGARAIADNIWPYLDDLLQSIAGRHAHPASR' A
#
# COMPACT_ATOMS: atom_id res chain seq x y z
N ASP A 1 -22.58 1.26 1.50
CA ASP A 1 -22.24 1.83 2.82
C ASP A 1 -21.17 1.11 3.63
N TYR A 2 -21.15 -0.22 3.79
CA TYR A 2 -20.06 -0.88 4.56
C TYR A 2 -18.66 -0.73 3.96
N SER A 3 -18.47 -1.07 2.68
CA SER A 3 -17.12 -1.06 2.06
C SER A 3 -16.47 0.33 2.02
N VAL A 4 -17.28 1.38 1.93
CA VAL A 4 -16.79 2.77 1.99
C VAL A 4 -16.35 3.11 3.41
N ALA A 5 -17.18 2.81 4.42
CA ALA A 5 -16.82 3.02 5.82
C ALA A 5 -15.56 2.24 6.21
N PHE A 6 -15.42 1.00 5.74
CA PHE A 6 -14.24 0.18 5.96
C PHE A 6 -12.97 0.83 5.39
N HIS A 7 -12.99 1.30 4.13
CA HIS A 7 -11.84 2.01 3.55
C HIS A 7 -11.53 3.31 4.29
N ASN A 8 -12.56 4.05 4.71
CA ASN A 8 -12.37 5.31 5.43
C ASN A 8 -11.72 5.10 6.80
N ALA A 9 -12.01 4.00 7.50
CA ALA A 9 -11.39 3.69 8.79
C ALA A 9 -9.85 3.67 8.69
N TYR A 10 -9.27 3.08 7.64
CA TYR A 10 -7.81 3.10 7.44
C TYR A 10 -7.26 4.49 7.11
N ARG A 11 -8.01 5.32 6.37
CA ARG A 11 -7.62 6.72 6.13
C ARG A 11 -7.60 7.53 7.42
N GLU A 12 -8.63 7.38 8.25
CA GLU A 12 -8.73 8.05 9.55
C GLU A 12 -7.59 7.64 10.48
N LEU A 13 -7.29 6.33 10.56
CA LEU A 13 -6.18 5.82 11.37
C LEU A 13 -4.83 6.32 10.87
N ALA A 14 -4.58 6.30 9.56
CA ALA A 14 -3.34 6.81 8.98
C ALA A 14 -3.14 8.30 9.31
N GLY A 15 -4.20 9.12 9.20
CA GLY A 15 -4.19 10.51 9.62
C GLY A 15 -3.96 10.68 11.13
N LYS A 16 -4.62 9.89 11.97
CA LYS A 16 -4.48 9.95 13.44
C LYS A 16 -3.06 9.64 13.89
N TYR A 17 -2.44 8.59 13.33
CA TYR A 17 -1.12 8.12 13.73
C TYR A 17 0.02 8.74 12.91
N GLN A 18 -0.29 9.60 11.94
CA GLN A 18 0.70 10.25 11.07
C GLN A 18 1.61 9.22 10.37
N VAL A 19 1.02 8.14 9.87
CA VAL A 19 1.72 7.07 9.13
C VAL A 19 1.30 7.09 7.66
N PRO A 20 2.19 6.74 6.72
CA PRO A 20 1.84 6.58 5.31
C PRO A 20 0.74 5.53 5.11
N LEU A 21 -0.02 5.68 4.02
CA LEU A 21 -1.11 4.78 3.66
C LEU A 21 -1.04 4.42 2.17
N VAL A 22 -1.13 3.12 1.86
CA VAL A 22 -1.44 2.63 0.51
C VAL A 22 -2.97 2.63 0.36
N PRO A 23 -3.57 3.50 -0.47
CA PRO A 23 -5.03 3.67 -0.50
C PRO A 23 -5.79 2.42 -0.95
N PHE A 24 -5.23 1.65 -1.88
CA PHE A 24 -5.80 0.40 -2.36
C PHE A 24 -4.74 -0.49 -3.05
N MET A 25 -4.28 -1.54 -2.38
CA MET A 25 -3.19 -2.40 -2.90
C MET A 25 -3.62 -3.32 -4.06
N LEU A 26 -4.91 -3.63 -4.18
CA LEU A 26 -5.45 -4.54 -5.22
C LEU A 26 -5.87 -3.80 -6.50
N LEU A 27 -5.46 -2.54 -6.68
CA LEU A 27 -5.77 -1.75 -7.87
C LEU A 27 -5.34 -2.50 -9.14
N ASN A 28 -6.23 -2.63 -10.11
CA ASN A 28 -6.06 -3.38 -11.37
C ASN A 28 -5.82 -4.90 -11.22
N VAL A 29 -5.82 -5.43 -9.99
CA VAL A 29 -5.65 -6.87 -9.70
C VAL A 29 -6.98 -7.53 -9.42
N ILE A 30 -7.78 -6.95 -8.52
CA ILE A 30 -9.08 -7.53 -8.15
C ILE A 30 -10.01 -7.58 -9.37
N GLY A 31 -10.58 -8.76 -9.62
CA GLY A 31 -11.47 -9.00 -10.76
C GLY A 31 -10.76 -9.26 -12.09
N ASN A 32 -9.43 -9.16 -12.18
CA ASN A 32 -8.69 -9.55 -13.38
C ASN A 32 -8.44 -11.08 -13.37
N PRO A 33 -9.07 -11.86 -14.26
CA PRO A 33 -8.97 -13.32 -14.24
C PRO A 33 -7.54 -13.85 -14.45
N GLU A 34 -6.68 -13.10 -15.15
CA GLU A 34 -5.29 -13.51 -15.40
C GLU A 34 -4.41 -13.34 -14.15
N MET A 35 -4.85 -12.54 -13.19
CA MET A 35 -4.11 -12.22 -11.96
C MET A 35 -4.71 -12.87 -10.70
N MET A 36 -5.78 -13.65 -10.84
CA MET A 36 -6.49 -14.29 -9.74
C MET A 36 -6.34 -15.82 -9.79
N GLN A 37 -6.51 -16.47 -8.65
CA GLN A 37 -6.62 -17.92 -8.51
C GLN A 37 -8.04 -18.39 -8.90
N PRO A 38 -8.26 -19.70 -9.10
CA PRO A 38 -9.58 -20.24 -9.48
C PRO A 38 -10.72 -19.86 -8.53
N ASP A 39 -10.43 -19.56 -7.27
CA ASP A 39 -11.42 -19.10 -6.28
C ASP A 39 -11.88 -17.65 -6.49
N ARG A 40 -11.20 -16.89 -7.34
CA ARG A 40 -11.44 -15.46 -7.63
C ARG A 40 -11.33 -14.54 -6.42
N ALA A 41 -10.76 -15.02 -5.31
CA ALA A 41 -10.54 -14.26 -4.08
C ALA A 41 -9.06 -13.93 -3.89
N HIS A 42 -8.18 -14.87 -4.25
CA HIS A 42 -6.75 -14.71 -4.03
C HIS A 42 -6.00 -14.35 -5.32
N PRO A 43 -5.05 -13.41 -5.28
CA PRO A 43 -4.13 -13.18 -6.39
C PRO A 43 -3.24 -14.41 -6.65
N ASN A 44 -2.88 -14.63 -7.92
CA ASN A 44 -1.84 -15.58 -8.32
C ASN A 44 -0.45 -14.89 -8.34
N ALA A 45 0.57 -15.55 -8.87
CA ALA A 45 1.93 -14.99 -8.93
C ALA A 45 2.03 -13.68 -9.75
N ALA A 46 1.25 -13.54 -10.82
CA ALA A 46 1.20 -12.30 -11.59
C ALA A 46 0.50 -11.18 -10.81
N GLY A 47 -0.62 -11.49 -10.15
CA GLY A 47 -1.31 -10.56 -9.26
C GLY A 47 -0.45 -10.11 -8.08
N ALA A 48 0.32 -11.01 -7.48
CA ALA A 48 1.24 -10.67 -6.40
C ALA A 48 2.34 -9.67 -6.83
N ARG A 49 2.86 -9.80 -8.05
CA ARG A 49 3.82 -8.82 -8.62
C ARG A 49 3.17 -7.46 -8.81
N ALA A 50 1.98 -7.41 -9.39
CA ALA A 50 1.25 -6.14 -9.57
C ALA A 50 0.90 -5.47 -8.23
N ILE A 51 0.59 -6.25 -7.19
CA ILE A 51 0.40 -5.72 -5.83
C ILE A 51 1.69 -5.09 -5.30
N ALA A 52 2.85 -5.72 -5.51
CA ALA A 52 4.13 -5.14 -5.12
C ALA A 52 4.39 -3.82 -5.86
N ASP A 53 4.10 -3.76 -7.16
CA ASP A 53 4.23 -2.52 -7.96
C ASP A 53 3.29 -1.41 -7.45
N ASN A 54 2.07 -1.75 -7.02
CA ASN A 54 1.14 -0.79 -6.42
C ASN A 54 1.61 -0.24 -5.05
N ILE A 55 2.34 -1.05 -4.28
CA ILE A 55 2.86 -0.67 -2.96
C ILE A 55 4.14 0.15 -3.09
N TRP A 56 4.97 -0.17 -4.09
CA TRP A 56 6.34 0.33 -4.20
C TRP A 56 6.49 1.86 -4.10
N PRO A 57 5.68 2.70 -4.79
CA PRO A 57 5.83 4.15 -4.70
C PRO A 57 5.70 4.69 -3.26
N TYR A 58 4.78 4.12 -2.47
CA TYR A 58 4.56 4.53 -1.08
C TYR A 58 5.67 4.04 -0.15
N LEU A 59 6.18 2.84 -0.42
CA LEU A 59 7.26 2.26 0.37
C LEU A 59 8.59 2.96 0.08
N ASP A 60 8.88 3.27 -1.18
CA ASP A 60 10.10 3.97 -1.58
C ASP A 60 10.16 5.37 -0.95
N ASP A 61 9.09 6.15 -1.03
CA ASP A 61 8.98 7.47 -0.36
C ASP A 61 9.22 7.36 1.15
N LEU A 62 8.67 6.32 1.80
CA LEU A 62 8.88 6.06 3.22
C LEU A 62 10.35 5.72 3.52
N LEU A 63 10.98 4.87 2.71
CA LEU A 63 12.39 4.50 2.86
C LEU A 63 13.30 5.72 2.68
N GLN A 64 13.04 6.57 1.70
CA GLN A 64 13.78 7.81 1.48
C GLN A 64 13.61 8.79 2.65
N SER A 65 12.40 8.93 3.18
CA SER A 65 12.11 9.71 4.39
C SER A 65 12.91 9.21 5.60
N ILE A 66 12.96 7.89 5.81
CA ILE A 66 13.74 7.27 6.89
C ILE A 66 15.23 7.50 6.67
N ALA A 67 15.75 7.26 5.46
CA ALA A 67 17.16 7.46 5.12
C ALA A 67 17.59 8.92 5.31
N GLY A 68 16.75 9.89 4.90
CA GLY A 68 16.98 11.31 5.12
C GLY A 68 17.02 11.70 6.60
N ARG A 69 16.22 11.07 7.45
CA ARG A 69 16.26 11.25 8.92
C ARG A 69 17.56 10.73 9.53
N HIS A 70 18.13 9.67 8.98
CA HIS A 70 19.40 9.09 9.46
C HIS A 70 20.64 9.80 8.89
N ALA A 71 20.52 10.55 7.80
CA ALA A 71 21.62 11.26 7.15
C ALA A 71 22.00 12.61 7.80
N HIS A 72 21.31 13.04 8.87
CA HIS A 72 21.62 14.28 9.59
C HIS A 72 22.37 13.99 10.90
N PRO A 73 23.72 14.00 10.94
CA PRO A 73 24.44 14.12 12.19
C PRO A 73 24.27 15.56 12.70
N ALA A 74 23.88 15.68 13.97
CA ALA A 74 23.70 16.94 14.68
C ALA A 74 24.84 17.94 14.37
N SER A 75 24.52 19.01 13.66
CA SER A 75 25.36 20.21 13.64
C SER A 75 25.23 20.90 14.99
N ARG A 76 26.34 20.92 15.72
CA ARG A 76 26.62 21.83 16.84
C ARG A 76 26.46 23.29 16.42
#